data_AF-A0A842YHN4-F1
#
_entry.id   AF-A0A842YHN4-F1
#
_cell.length_a   1.000
_cell.length_b   1.000
_cell.length_c   1.000
_cell.angle_alpha   90.00
_cell.angle_beta   90.00
_cell.angle_gamma   90.00
#
_symmetry.space_group_name_H-M   'P 1'
#
loop_
_entity.id
_entity.type
_entity.pdbx_description
1 polymer ?
#
loop_
_entity_poly.entity_id
_entity_poly.type
_entity_poly.pdbx_seq_one_letter_code
_entity_poly.pdbx_strand_id
1 'polypeptide(L)'
;MSTREQVAREAARLLYNRTVKEYKDAKEMAASSLGTRALPSNFEVAEELDKITEEREGLIRLSRLMEMRQIALRVMNALKDNDPTLIGSVWRGTPRMGSDIDIVVYSENWREVEKKLGEYILASAMPVEFTVNGVPLGAVHI
;
A
#
# COMPACT_ATOMS: atom_id res chain seq x y z
N MET A 1 13.68 -23.47 -11.74
CA MET A 1 12.59 -22.83 -10.98
C MET A 1 11.39 -23.75 -10.97
N SER A 2 10.76 -23.92 -9.82
CA SER A 2 9.49 -24.63 -9.71
C SER A 2 8.35 -23.83 -10.36
N THR A 3 7.26 -24.49 -10.71
CA THR A 3 6.06 -23.81 -11.25
C THR A 3 5.51 -22.77 -10.27
N ARG A 4 5.62 -22.99 -8.96
CA ARG A 4 5.22 -22.02 -7.93
C ARG A 4 6.11 -20.77 -7.93
N GLU A 5 7.42 -20.95 -8.07
CA GLU A 5 8.39 -19.84 -8.14
C GLU A 5 8.16 -18.98 -9.39
N GLN A 6 7.82 -19.60 -10.53
CA GLN A 6 7.49 -18.86 -11.75
C GLN A 6 6.23 -18.01 -11.57
N VAL A 7 5.21 -18.53 -10.89
CA VAL A 7 3.99 -17.77 -10.55
C VAL A 7 4.31 -16.63 -9.58
N ALA A 8 5.17 -16.85 -8.57
CA ALA A 8 5.58 -15.81 -7.65
C ALA A 8 6.27 -14.65 -8.37
N ARG A 9 7.19 -14.95 -9.30
CA ARG A 9 7.87 -13.95 -10.11
C ARG A 9 6.94 -13.16 -11.02
N GLU A 10 6.01 -13.83 -11.71
CA GLU A 10 5.07 -13.11 -12.58
C GLU A 10 4.06 -12.27 -11.76
N ALA A 11 3.58 -12.79 -10.63
CA ALA A 11 2.74 -12.02 -9.71
C ALA A 11 3.46 -10.76 -9.19
N ALA A 12 4.73 -10.89 -8.82
CA ALA A 12 5.56 -9.75 -8.43
C ALA A 12 5.71 -8.74 -9.58
N ARG A 13 5.87 -9.19 -10.82
CA ARG A 13 5.96 -8.32 -12.01
C ARG A 13 4.65 -7.56 -12.25
N LEU A 14 3.50 -8.22 -12.10
CA LEU A 14 2.18 -7.60 -12.22
C LEU A 14 1.95 -6.51 -11.15
N LEU A 15 2.37 -6.77 -9.91
CA LEU A 15 2.31 -5.80 -8.81
C LEU A 15 3.28 -4.62 -9.02
N TYR A 16 4.49 -4.91 -9.50
CA TYR A 16 5.50 -3.90 -9.78
C TYR A 16 5.02 -2.94 -10.86
N ASN A 17 4.52 -3.47 -11.98
CA ASN A 17 3.98 -2.70 -13.11
C ASN A 17 2.60 -2.08 -12.84
N ARG A 18 2.01 -2.30 -11.66
CA ARG A 18 0.66 -1.84 -11.27
C ARG A 18 -0.46 -2.34 -12.19
N THR A 19 -0.27 -3.48 -12.86
CA THR A 19 -1.35 -4.14 -13.60
C THR A 19 -2.49 -4.55 -12.66
N VAL A 20 -2.13 -4.91 -11.43
CA VAL A 20 -3.05 -5.20 -10.32
C VAL A 20 -2.52 -4.56 -9.04
N LYS A 21 -3.42 -4.32 -8.08
CA LYS A 21 -3.07 -3.72 -6.78
C LYS A 21 -2.93 -4.77 -5.68
N GLU A 22 -3.74 -5.83 -5.74
CA GLU A 22 -3.84 -6.82 -4.67
C GLU A 22 -3.00 -8.08 -4.96
N TYR A 23 -2.41 -8.64 -3.90
CA TYR A 23 -1.64 -9.89 -3.98
C TYR A 23 -2.48 -11.06 -4.46
N LYS A 24 -3.76 -11.10 -4.06
CA LYS A 24 -4.66 -12.18 -4.48
C LYS A 24 -4.82 -12.17 -5.99
N ASP A 25 -5.22 -11.02 -6.55
CA ASP A 25 -5.43 -10.83 -7.98
C ASP A 25 -4.14 -11.11 -8.77
N ALA A 26 -2.99 -10.67 -8.26
CA ALA A 26 -1.68 -10.92 -8.88
C ALA A 26 -1.37 -12.41 -9.00
N LYS A 27 -1.61 -13.18 -7.94
CA LYS A 27 -1.33 -14.63 -7.93
C LYS A 27 -2.27 -15.39 -8.84
N GLU A 28 -3.56 -15.07 -8.80
CA GLU A 28 -4.57 -15.71 -9.63
C GLU A 28 -4.32 -15.41 -11.12
N MET A 29 -4.03 -14.16 -11.46
CA MET A 29 -3.71 -13.75 -12.83
C MET A 29 -2.40 -14.40 -13.33
N ALA A 30 -1.36 -14.43 -12.51
CA ALA A 30 -0.09 -15.07 -12.85
C ALA A 30 -0.24 -16.59 -13.07
N ALA A 31 -0.96 -17.28 -12.19
CA ALA A 31 -1.22 -18.72 -12.31
C ALA A 31 -2.02 -19.02 -13.58
N SER A 32 -3.05 -18.21 -13.87
CA SER A 32 -3.83 -18.32 -15.10
C SER A 32 -2.98 -18.11 -16.36
N SER A 33 -2.13 -17.08 -16.37
CA SER A 33 -1.26 -16.78 -17.52
C SER A 33 -0.23 -17.88 -17.80
N LEU A 34 0.17 -18.62 -16.77
CA LEU A 34 1.15 -19.71 -16.86
C LEU A 34 0.48 -21.09 -17.00
N GLY A 35 -0.86 -21.15 -17.09
CA GLY A 35 -1.60 -22.40 -17.28
C GLY A 35 -1.48 -23.36 -16.09
N THR A 36 -1.32 -22.84 -14.87
CA THR A 36 -1.09 -23.64 -13.66
C THR A 36 -2.07 -23.30 -12.55
N ARG A 37 -2.21 -24.22 -11.59
CA ARG A 37 -2.97 -24.02 -10.34
C ARG A 37 -2.07 -23.76 -9.13
N ALA A 38 -0.75 -23.75 -9.33
CA ALA A 38 0.18 -23.46 -8.26
C ALA A 38 0.03 -22.00 -7.83
N LEU A 39 -0.30 -21.78 -6.55
CA LEU A 39 -0.33 -20.45 -5.96
C LEU A 39 0.80 -20.33 -4.92
N PRO A 40 1.57 -19.24 -4.98
CA PRO A 40 2.54 -18.92 -3.94
C PRO A 40 1.87 -18.28 -2.72
N SER A 41 2.61 -18.25 -1.62
CA SER A 41 2.33 -17.39 -0.47
C SER A 41 2.56 -15.92 -0.82
N ASN A 42 1.99 -15.01 -0.02
CA ASN A 42 2.29 -13.58 -0.17
C ASN A 42 3.77 -13.28 0.12
N PHE A 43 4.41 -14.07 0.99
CA PHE A 43 5.82 -13.95 1.31
C PHE A 43 6.71 -14.22 0.09
N GLU A 44 6.49 -15.33 -0.62
CA GLU A 44 7.25 -15.66 -1.84
C GLU A 44 7.08 -14.58 -2.93
N VAL A 45 5.89 -14.02 -3.08
CA VAL A 45 5.65 -12.90 -4.02
C VAL A 45 6.38 -11.64 -3.56
N ALA A 46 6.38 -11.34 -2.25
CA ALA A 46 7.07 -10.18 -1.70
C ALA A 46 8.60 -10.27 -1.91
N GLU A 47 9.20 -11.45 -1.73
CA GLU A 47 10.63 -11.66 -2.00
C GLU A 47 10.99 -11.39 -3.47
N GLU A 48 10.19 -11.89 -4.43
CA GLU A 48 10.43 -11.60 -5.85
C GLU A 48 10.17 -10.12 -6.19
N LEU A 49 9.19 -9.49 -5.54
CA LEU A 49 8.91 -8.06 -5.72
C LEU A 49 10.05 -7.19 -5.20
N ASP A 50 10.64 -7.56 -4.06
CA ASP A 50 11.79 -6.85 -3.51
C ASP A 50 13.01 -6.97 -4.42
N LYS A 51 13.28 -8.17 -4.99
CA LYS A 51 14.33 -8.36 -6.01
C LYS A 51 14.13 -7.46 -7.23
N ILE A 52 12.93 -7.48 -7.83
CA ILE A 52 12.60 -6.63 -9.00
C ILE A 52 12.80 -5.15 -8.66
N THR A 53 12.40 -4.76 -7.45
CA THR A 53 12.49 -3.35 -7.05
C THR A 53 13.92 -2.93 -6.75
N GLU A 54 14.73 -3.79 -6.12
CA GLU A 54 16.16 -3.55 -5.88
C GLU A 54 16.93 -3.40 -7.20
N GLU A 55 16.71 -4.31 -8.14
CA GLU A 55 17.32 -4.27 -9.48
C GLU A 55 16.98 -2.99 -10.25
N ARG A 56 15.75 -2.49 -10.12
CA ARG A 56 15.26 -1.35 -10.92
C ARG A 56 15.43 0.00 -10.25
N GLU A 57 15.34 0.08 -8.93
CA GLU A 57 15.27 1.35 -8.21
C GLU A 57 16.50 1.60 -7.32
N GLY A 58 17.22 0.56 -6.90
CA GLY A 58 18.46 0.66 -6.13
C GLY A 58 18.38 1.60 -4.91
N LEU A 59 19.47 2.33 -4.64
CA LEU A 59 19.60 3.23 -3.48
C LEU A 59 18.61 4.41 -3.48
N ILE A 60 18.05 4.77 -4.64
CA ILE A 60 17.08 5.86 -4.78
C ILE A 60 15.79 5.55 -3.98
N ARG A 61 15.47 4.25 -3.81
CA ARG A 61 14.33 3.81 -3.01
C ARG A 61 14.44 4.24 -1.55
N LEU A 62 15.63 4.13 -0.95
CA LEU A 62 15.81 4.47 0.46
C LEU A 62 15.57 5.96 0.68
N SER A 63 16.13 6.82 -0.19
CA SER A 63 15.90 8.26 -0.15
C SER A 63 14.42 8.59 -0.30
N ARG A 64 13.71 7.95 -1.24
CA ARG A 64 12.26 8.14 -1.42
C ARG A 64 11.47 7.69 -0.21
N LEU A 65 11.78 6.52 0.36
CA LEU A 65 11.11 6.01 1.55
C LEU A 65 11.29 6.98 2.73
N MET A 66 12.50 7.51 2.92
CA MET A 66 12.77 8.51 3.96
C MET A 66 11.96 9.79 3.73
N GLU A 67 11.95 10.31 2.50
CA GLU A 67 11.17 11.48 2.13
C GLU A 67 9.66 11.27 2.38
N MET A 68 9.11 10.15 1.91
CA MET A 68 7.69 9.81 2.11
C MET A 68 7.35 9.63 3.58
N ARG A 69 8.22 8.99 4.38
CA ARG A 69 8.02 8.88 5.83
C ARG A 69 8.09 10.23 6.54
N GLN A 70 8.93 11.14 6.07
CA GLN A 70 8.99 12.50 6.61
C GLN A 70 7.72 13.30 6.28
N ILE A 71 7.16 13.13 5.08
CA ILE A 71 5.86 13.70 4.71
C ILE A 71 4.75 13.08 5.55
N ALA A 72 4.70 11.75 5.65
CA ALA A 72 3.73 11.02 6.46
C ALA A 72 3.73 11.52 7.92
N LEU A 73 4.92 11.68 8.51
CA LEU A 73 5.05 12.20 9.87
C LEU A 73 4.46 13.61 10.02
N ARG A 74 4.66 14.51 9.03
CA ARG A 74 4.05 15.85 9.05
C ARG A 74 2.52 15.78 8.96
N VAL A 75 1.99 14.93 8.10
CA VAL A 75 0.53 14.71 7.95
C VAL A 75 -0.05 14.12 9.24
N MET A 76 0.55 13.06 9.78
CA MET A 76 0.13 12.45 11.04
C MET A 76 0.16 13.44 12.21
N ASN A 77 1.16 14.32 12.27
CA ASN A 77 1.21 15.37 13.30
C ASN A 77 0.06 16.39 13.17
N ALA A 78 -0.32 16.76 11.94
CA ALA A 78 -1.49 17.63 11.70
C ALA A 78 -2.81 16.95 12.08
N LEU A 79 -2.86 15.61 12.00
CA LEU A 79 -4.02 14.78 12.31
C LEU A 79 -3.95 14.11 13.69
N LYS A 80 -3.05 14.54 14.58
CA LYS A 80 -2.76 13.84 15.85
C LYS A 80 -3.99 13.56 16.73
N ASP A 81 -5.02 14.42 16.65
CA ASP A 81 -6.25 14.29 17.43
C ASP A 81 -7.22 13.23 16.86
N ASN A 82 -6.85 12.59 15.75
CA ASN A 82 -7.64 11.62 15.00
C ASN A 82 -6.98 10.22 14.95
N ASP A 83 -6.06 9.94 15.88
CA ASP A 83 -5.34 8.66 16.01
C ASP A 83 -4.77 8.12 14.68
N PRO A 84 -3.92 8.91 13.99
CA PRO A 84 -3.49 8.59 12.64
C PRO A 84 -2.55 7.38 12.64
N THR A 85 -2.78 6.47 11.69
CA THR A 85 -1.98 5.26 11.49
C THR A 85 -1.49 5.20 10.06
N LEU A 86 -0.15 5.23 9.87
CA LEU A 86 0.47 5.00 8.56
C LEU A 86 0.32 3.54 8.18
N ILE A 87 -0.27 3.28 7.01
CA ILE A 87 -0.42 1.94 6.45
C ILE A 87 0.25 1.86 5.07
N GLY A 88 -0.08 0.82 4.30
CA GLY A 88 0.34 0.77 2.91
C GLY A 88 1.84 0.57 2.69
N SER A 89 2.29 0.97 1.49
CA SER A 89 3.65 0.67 1.01
C SER A 89 4.74 1.43 1.79
N VAL A 90 4.45 2.66 2.23
CA VAL A 90 5.38 3.51 2.99
C VAL A 90 5.62 2.96 4.40
N TRP A 91 4.57 2.46 5.06
CA TRP A 91 4.72 1.77 6.34
C TRP A 91 5.61 0.53 6.20
N ARG A 92 5.31 -0.34 5.22
CA ARG A 92 6.04 -1.60 4.96
C ARG A 92 7.49 -1.40 4.49
N GLY A 93 7.89 -0.17 4.17
CA GLY A 93 9.23 0.11 3.64
C GLY A 93 9.39 -0.29 2.18
N THR A 94 8.28 -0.51 1.46
CA THR A 94 8.27 -0.93 0.07
C THR A 94 7.62 0.04 -0.93
N PRO A 95 7.74 1.38 -0.76
CA PRO A 95 7.21 2.31 -1.74
C PRO A 95 7.97 2.14 -3.06
N ARG A 96 7.23 2.33 -4.15
CA ARG A 96 7.74 2.35 -5.52
C ARG A 96 7.60 3.75 -6.08
N MET A 97 8.14 3.99 -7.26
CA MET A 97 7.88 5.24 -7.97
C MET A 97 6.36 5.45 -8.14
N GLY A 98 5.89 6.65 -7.80
CA GLY A 98 4.47 7.02 -7.83
C GLY A 98 3.60 6.41 -6.72
N SER A 99 4.19 5.83 -5.66
CA SER A 99 3.43 5.40 -4.48
C SER A 99 2.80 6.61 -3.79
N ASP A 100 1.60 6.39 -3.26
CA ASP A 100 0.87 7.26 -2.33
C ASP A 100 1.30 7.02 -0.87
N ILE A 101 0.88 7.92 0.01
CA ILE A 101 1.02 7.80 1.46
C ILE A 101 -0.37 7.52 2.01
N ASP A 102 -0.62 6.27 2.38
CA ASP A 102 -1.90 5.86 2.95
C ASP A 102 -1.92 6.07 4.47
N ILE A 103 -2.81 6.93 4.97
CA ILE A 103 -3.04 7.12 6.40
C ILE A 103 -4.50 6.82 6.74
N VAL A 104 -4.70 6.03 7.79
CA VAL A 104 -6.01 5.81 8.39
C VAL A 104 -6.17 6.74 9.57
N VAL A 105 -7.30 7.44 9.63
CA VAL A 105 -7.69 8.25 10.79
C VAL A 105 -9.10 7.91 11.24
N TYR A 106 -9.38 8.16 12.51
CA TYR A 106 -10.71 8.03 13.10
C TYR A 106 -11.33 9.41 13.32
N SER A 107 -12.52 9.62 12.76
CA SER A 107 -13.23 10.89 12.91
C SER A 107 -14.73 10.69 12.73
N GLU A 108 -15.53 11.37 13.55
CA GLU A 108 -16.98 11.48 13.37
C GLU A 108 -17.33 12.43 12.20
N ASN A 109 -16.39 13.28 11.77
CA ASN A 109 -16.57 14.23 10.67
C ASN A 109 -15.33 14.24 9.75
N TRP A 110 -15.41 13.56 8.61
CA TRP A 110 -14.32 13.46 7.64
C TRP A 110 -13.97 14.80 6.97
N ARG A 111 -14.92 15.75 6.90
CA ARG A 111 -14.65 17.09 6.32
C ARG A 111 -13.70 17.92 7.19
N GLU A 112 -13.67 17.66 8.50
CA GLU A 112 -12.70 18.30 9.38
C GLU A 112 -11.28 17.77 9.14
N VAL A 113 -11.17 16.48 8.82
CA VAL A 113 -9.90 15.87 8.41
C VAL A 113 -9.39 16.52 7.12
N GLU A 114 -10.22 16.67 6.09
CA GLU A 114 -9.83 17.36 4.86
C GLU A 114 -9.39 18.80 5.09
N LYS A 115 -10.12 19.55 5.94
CA LYS A 115 -9.77 20.95 6.26
C LYS A 115 -8.39 21.06 6.92
N LYS A 116 -8.03 20.12 7.80
CA LYS A 116 -6.68 20.05 8.42
C LYS A 116 -5.58 19.76 7.39
N LEU A 117 -5.92 19.23 6.22
CA LEU A 117 -4.98 18.84 5.15
C LEU A 117 -4.92 19.84 3.99
N GLY A 118 -5.49 21.04 4.12
CA GLY A 118 -5.61 22.02 3.01
C GLY A 118 -4.30 22.48 2.35
N GLU A 119 -3.14 22.17 2.92
CA GLU A 119 -1.80 22.42 2.34
C GLU A 119 -1.26 21.24 1.52
N TYR A 120 -1.92 20.08 1.56
CA TYR A 120 -1.54 18.86 0.85
C TYR A 120 -2.48 18.59 -0.33
N ILE A 121 -1.93 18.00 -1.40
CA ILE A 121 -2.76 17.47 -2.49
C ILE A 121 -3.29 16.11 -2.05
N LEU A 122 -4.59 16.04 -1.80
CA LEU A 122 -5.28 14.78 -1.52
C LEU A 122 -5.54 14.04 -2.83
N ALA A 123 -4.94 12.86 -2.99
CA ALA A 123 -5.19 12.00 -4.15
C ALA A 123 -6.59 11.35 -4.04
N SER A 124 -7.00 11.00 -2.83
CA SER A 124 -8.32 10.46 -2.51
C SER A 124 -8.63 10.68 -1.03
N ALA A 125 -9.92 10.72 -0.68
CA ALA A 125 -10.39 10.58 0.69
C ALA A 125 -11.59 9.63 0.64
N MET A 126 -11.41 8.40 1.15
CA MET A 126 -12.44 7.38 1.16
C MET A 126 -12.95 7.16 2.58
N PRO A 127 -14.18 7.63 2.90
CA PRO A 127 -14.81 7.27 4.16
C PRO A 127 -15.18 5.79 4.13
N VAL A 128 -14.82 5.09 5.20
CA VAL A 128 -15.12 3.68 5.43
C VAL A 128 -15.87 3.58 6.75
N GLU A 129 -17.11 3.11 6.69
CA GLU A 129 -17.88 2.78 7.89
C GLU A 129 -17.72 1.29 8.20
N PHE A 130 -17.43 0.96 9.45
CA PHE A 130 -17.34 -0.41 9.92
C PHE A 130 -17.82 -0.51 11.37
N THR A 131 -18.13 -1.73 11.80
CA THR A 131 -18.65 -1.98 13.15
C THR A 131 -17.60 -2.70 13.98
N VAL A 132 -17.25 -2.15 15.14
CA VAL A 132 -16.40 -2.82 16.14
C VAL A 132 -17.23 -3.03 17.39
N ASN A 133 -17.43 -4.29 17.79
CA ASN A 133 -18.23 -4.67 18.96
C ASN A 133 -19.66 -4.08 18.99
N GLY A 134 -20.29 -3.93 17.82
CA GLY A 134 -21.63 -3.35 17.69
C GLY A 134 -21.67 -1.81 17.66
N VAL A 135 -20.53 -1.13 17.79
CA VAL A 135 -20.41 0.32 17.67
C VAL A 135 -20.03 0.68 16.23
N PRO A 136 -20.83 1.51 15.52
CA PRO A 136 -20.44 2.04 14.21
C PRO A 136 -19.28 3.02 14.39
N LEU A 137 -18.21 2.79 13.64
CA LEU A 137 -17.03 3.64 13.57
C LEU A 137 -16.79 4.05 12.12
N GLY A 138 -16.37 5.29 11.92
CA GLY A 138 -15.91 5.80 10.64
C GLY A 138 -14.39 5.92 10.65
N ALA A 139 -13.74 5.39 9.62
CA ALA A 139 -12.37 5.78 9.27
C ALA A 139 -12.37 6.54 7.95
N VAL A 140 -11.34 7.36 7.76
CA VAL A 140 -11.05 7.96 6.47
C VAL A 140 -9.70 7.44 6.03
N HIS A 141 -9.67 6.84 4.84
CA HIS A 141 -8.45 6.50 4.15
C HIS A 141 -8.08 7.69 3.26
N ILE A 142 -6.97 8.34 3.60
CA ILE A 142 -6.40 9.49 2.90
C ILE A 142 -5.06 9.13 2.28
#